data_AF-A0A6A4VSV6-F1
#
_entry.id   AF-A0A6A4VSV6-F1
#
_cell.length_a   1.000
_cell.length_b   1.000
_cell.length_c   1.000
_cell.angle_alpha   90.00
_cell.angle_beta   90.00
_cell.angle_gamma   90.00
#
_symmetry.space_group_name_H-M   'P 1'
#
loop_
_entity.id
_entity.type
_entity.pdbx_description
1 polymer ?
#
loop_
_entity_poly.entity_id
_entity_poly.type
_entity_poly.pdbx_seq_one_letter_code
_entity_poly.pdbx_strand_id
1 'polypeptide(L)'
;MLRWVKMESGEWVGPLGRYLWILRQDETGVDFRVLSAEGAGPGLQQVKAQAIIEDYFQLGVSLPDLITSMVEKLCERYGEPICEYGGRAFHAFPTVSALAAADVEPALRQLGFGYRARFIGQTARQLAERGGEAWLLALRRAAYRDCHAELRQLCGVGAKVADCVCLMSLDQAAAVPVDTHVHQLAARHYLPHLRSVKSLTDRAYREVADHFRKVFGDRAGWAQALL
;
A
#
# COMPACT_ATOMS: atom_id res chain seq x y z
N MET A 1 -20.87 3.73 5.30
CA MET A 1 -21.05 2.32 5.68
C MET A 1 -22.54 1.98 5.54
N LEU A 2 -23.05 1.87 4.30
CA LEU A 2 -24.49 1.96 3.98
C LEU A 2 -25.20 0.60 3.80
N ARG A 3 -24.50 -0.53 3.98
CA ARG A 3 -25.04 -1.88 3.75
C ARG A 3 -25.09 -2.77 5.00
N TRP A 4 -24.80 -2.20 6.17
CA TRP A 4 -24.83 -2.92 7.44
C TRP A 4 -26.05 -2.49 8.23
N VAL A 5 -26.82 -3.46 8.73
CA VAL A 5 -28.04 -3.25 9.50
C VAL A 5 -27.89 -3.90 10.85
N LYS A 6 -28.13 -3.14 11.93
CA LYS A 6 -28.21 -3.69 13.27
C LYS A 6 -29.60 -4.31 13.47
N MET A 7 -29.64 -5.61 13.72
CA MET A 7 -30.85 -6.36 14.03
C MET A 7 -31.28 -6.11 15.47
N GLU A 8 -32.55 -6.35 15.76
CA GLU A 8 -33.09 -6.30 17.13
C GLU A 8 -32.42 -7.33 18.05
N SER A 9 -31.90 -8.43 17.50
CA SER A 9 -31.07 -9.42 18.20
C SER A 9 -29.72 -8.87 18.71
N GLY A 10 -29.35 -7.65 18.33
CA GLY A 10 -28.06 -7.04 18.62
C GLY A 10 -26.96 -7.37 17.60
N GLU A 11 -27.25 -8.23 16.63
CA GLU A 11 -26.32 -8.60 15.56
C GLU A 11 -26.24 -7.51 14.48
N TRP A 12 -25.07 -7.33 13.88
CA TRP A 12 -24.85 -6.52 12.69
C TRP A 12 -24.79 -7.42 11.46
N VAL A 13 -25.70 -7.20 10.53
CA VAL A 13 -25.80 -7.99 9.29
C VAL A 13 -25.45 -7.11 8.11
N GLY A 14 -24.51 -7.54 7.29
CA GLY A 14 -24.13 -6.79 6.10
C GLY A 14 -23.28 -7.59 5.11
N PRO A 15 -23.21 -7.17 3.85
CA PRO A 15 -22.41 -7.85 2.84
C PRO A 15 -20.95 -7.41 2.91
N LEU A 16 -20.05 -8.38 2.73
CA LEU A 16 -18.62 -8.16 2.48
C LEU A 16 -18.18 -9.10 1.35
N GLY A 17 -17.76 -8.51 0.22
CA GLY A 17 -17.59 -9.27 -1.02
C GLY A 17 -18.92 -9.86 -1.51
N ARG A 18 -18.90 -11.15 -1.87
CA ARG A 18 -20.09 -11.92 -2.27
C ARG A 18 -20.83 -12.60 -1.10
N TYR A 19 -20.36 -12.39 0.13
CA TYR A 19 -20.85 -13.09 1.30
C TYR A 19 -21.68 -12.18 2.20
N LEU A 20 -22.66 -12.77 2.89
CA LEU A 20 -23.40 -12.09 3.96
C LEU A 20 -22.72 -12.38 5.30
N TRP A 21 -22.37 -11.33 6.03
CA TRP A 21 -21.71 -11.40 7.32
C TRP A 21 -22.68 -11.01 8.42
N ILE A 22 -22.64 -11.78 9.50
CA ILE A 22 -23.40 -11.55 10.72
C ILE A 22 -22.37 -11.43 11.83
N LEU A 23 -22.29 -10.26 12.46
CA LEU A 23 -21.33 -9.94 13.51
C LEU A 23 -22.07 -9.69 14.83
N ARG A 24 -21.55 -10.20 15.94
CA ARG A 24 -22.04 -9.88 17.29
C ARG A 24 -20.83 -9.58 18.16
N GLN A 25 -20.81 -8.41 18.79
CA GLN A 25 -19.72 -8.03 19.69
C GLN A 25 -20.23 -8.04 21.12
N ASP A 26 -19.46 -8.62 22.03
CA ASP A 26 -19.64 -8.52 23.47
C ASP A 26 -18.31 -8.10 24.15
N GLU A 27 -18.28 -8.15 25.49
CA GLU A 27 -17.11 -7.74 26.28
C GLU A 27 -15.88 -8.62 26.05
N THR A 28 -16.07 -9.84 25.55
CA THR A 28 -15.00 -10.84 25.38
C THR A 28 -14.50 -10.94 23.95
N GLY A 29 -15.26 -10.46 22.96
CA GLY A 29 -14.82 -10.47 21.57
C GLY A 29 -15.88 -10.15 20.54
N VAL A 30 -15.58 -10.51 19.29
CA VAL A 30 -16.48 -10.39 18.15
C VAL A 30 -16.74 -11.79 17.60
N ASP A 31 -17.96 -12.29 17.80
CA ASP A 31 -18.46 -13.47 17.12
C ASP A 31 -18.88 -13.10 15.70
N PHE A 32 -18.65 -14.01 14.76
CA PHE A 32 -19.15 -13.83 13.40
C PHE A 32 -19.61 -15.13 12.75
N ARG A 33 -20.55 -14.99 11.81
CA ARG A 33 -20.98 -16.03 10.88
C ARG A 33 -20.96 -15.47 9.48
N VAL A 34 -20.55 -16.30 8.52
CA VAL A 34 -20.47 -15.92 7.12
C VAL A 34 -21.35 -16.88 6.33
N LEU A 35 -22.22 -16.32 5.50
CA LEU A 35 -23.18 -17.05 4.69
C LEU A 35 -22.90 -16.80 3.20
N SER A 36 -23.01 -17.85 2.39
CA SER A 36 -22.90 -17.80 0.93
C SER A 36 -24.22 -18.20 0.28
N ALA A 37 -24.56 -17.54 -0.83
CA ALA A 37 -25.64 -17.95 -1.71
C ALA A 37 -25.18 -18.95 -2.81
N GLU A 38 -23.86 -19.19 -2.93
CA GLU A 38 -23.31 -20.14 -3.90
C GLU A 38 -23.36 -21.57 -3.33
N GLY A 39 -24.23 -22.41 -3.91
CA GLY A 39 -24.43 -23.83 -3.57
C GLY A 39 -25.66 -24.41 -4.28
N ALA A 40 -25.71 -25.73 -4.49
CA ALA A 40 -26.72 -26.43 -5.30
C ALA A 40 -28.13 -26.53 -4.68
N GLY A 41 -28.53 -25.61 -3.79
CA GLY A 41 -29.84 -25.65 -3.14
C GLY A 41 -30.37 -24.25 -2.78
N PRO A 42 -31.69 -24.10 -2.57
CA PRO A 42 -32.27 -22.85 -2.13
C PRO A 42 -31.89 -22.57 -0.66
N GLY A 43 -31.17 -21.48 -0.41
CA GLY A 43 -30.88 -20.99 0.94
C GLY A 43 -29.43 -20.55 1.15
N LEU A 44 -29.22 -19.71 2.17
CA LEU A 44 -27.90 -19.26 2.59
C LEU A 44 -27.21 -20.37 3.40
N GLN A 45 -26.00 -20.78 2.99
CA GLN A 45 -25.22 -21.79 3.69
C GLN A 45 -24.07 -21.16 4.48
N GLN A 46 -23.84 -21.66 5.70
CA GLN A 46 -22.71 -21.21 6.51
C GLN A 46 -21.38 -21.71 5.94
N VAL A 47 -20.44 -20.79 5.75
CA VAL A 47 -19.12 -21.06 5.17
C VAL A 47 -18.02 -20.72 6.17
N LYS A 48 -16.87 -21.40 6.04
CA LYS A 48 -15.70 -21.14 6.87
C LYS A 48 -15.15 -19.76 6.55
N ALA A 49 -15.29 -18.82 7.49
CA ALA A 49 -14.85 -17.45 7.30
C ALA A 49 -13.33 -17.34 7.12
N GLN A 50 -12.55 -18.26 7.69
CA GLN A 50 -11.09 -18.17 7.64
C GLN A 50 -10.56 -18.11 6.21
N ALA A 51 -11.00 -19.02 5.33
CA ALA A 51 -10.61 -18.98 3.93
C ALA A 51 -11.07 -17.69 3.22
N ILE A 52 -12.21 -17.13 3.63
CA ILE A 52 -12.74 -15.88 3.08
C ILE A 52 -11.93 -14.67 3.55
N ILE A 53 -11.52 -14.65 4.83
CA ILE A 53 -10.65 -13.62 5.39
C ILE A 53 -9.26 -13.72 4.76
N GLU A 54 -8.71 -14.92 4.66
CA GLU A 54 -7.42 -15.19 4.03
C GLU A 54 -7.42 -14.76 2.56
N ASP A 55 -8.48 -15.05 1.80
CA ASP A 55 -8.66 -14.60 0.42
C ASP A 55 -8.86 -13.08 0.33
N TYR A 56 -9.77 -12.53 1.14
CA TYR A 56 -10.12 -11.10 1.11
C TYR A 56 -8.96 -10.19 1.51
N PHE A 57 -8.19 -10.58 2.53
CA PHE A 57 -7.00 -9.85 2.98
C PHE A 57 -5.71 -10.38 2.35
N GLN A 58 -5.79 -11.39 1.47
CA GLN A 58 -4.65 -12.01 0.78
C GLN A 58 -3.57 -12.49 1.75
N LEU A 59 -3.98 -13.04 2.89
CA LEU A 59 -3.08 -13.46 3.99
C LEU A 59 -2.19 -14.65 3.60
N GLY A 60 -2.57 -15.42 2.57
CA GLY A 60 -1.78 -16.53 2.04
C GLY A 60 -0.70 -16.12 1.02
N VAL A 61 -0.63 -14.84 0.65
CA VAL A 61 0.32 -14.32 -0.34
C VAL A 61 1.38 -13.49 0.39
N SER A 62 2.64 -13.66 0.02
CA SER A 62 3.70 -12.82 0.58
C SER A 62 3.53 -11.37 0.10
N LEU A 63 3.95 -10.39 0.91
CA LEU A 63 3.87 -8.98 0.50
C LEU A 63 4.62 -8.71 -0.83
N PRO A 64 5.82 -9.27 -1.08
CA PRO A 64 6.49 -9.15 -2.37
C PRO A 64 5.66 -9.70 -3.54
N ASP A 65 5.07 -10.89 -3.41
CA ASP A 65 4.27 -11.50 -4.48
C ASP A 65 3.00 -10.69 -4.76
N LEU A 66 2.38 -10.17 -3.70
CA LEU A 66 1.23 -9.28 -3.83
C LEU A 66 1.57 -8.01 -4.60
N ILE A 67 2.65 -7.31 -4.20
CA ILE A 67 3.07 -6.08 -4.89
C ILE A 67 3.41 -6.38 -6.35
N THR A 68 4.10 -7.49 -6.62
CA THR A 68 4.46 -7.93 -7.97
C THR A 68 3.21 -8.14 -8.82
N SER A 69 2.23 -8.92 -8.34
CA SER A 69 0.96 -9.14 -9.05
C SER A 69 0.18 -7.85 -9.28
N MET A 70 0.17 -6.92 -8.32
CA MET A 70 -0.48 -5.62 -8.49
C MET A 70 0.21 -4.81 -9.60
N VAL A 71 1.54 -4.77 -9.65
CA VAL A 71 2.28 -4.05 -10.70
C VAL A 71 2.02 -4.69 -12.07
N GLU A 72 2.00 -6.01 -12.17
CA GLU A 72 1.69 -6.73 -13.41
C GLU A 72 0.29 -6.38 -13.93
N LYS A 73 -0.74 -6.49 -13.07
CA LYS A 73 -2.13 -6.11 -13.42
C LYS A 73 -2.25 -4.64 -13.85
N LEU A 74 -1.47 -3.76 -13.22
CA LEU A 74 -1.44 -2.35 -13.57
C LEU A 74 -0.89 -2.14 -14.99
N CYS A 75 0.23 -2.80 -15.32
CA CYS A 75 0.86 -2.72 -16.64
C CYS A 75 0.00 -3.38 -17.71
N GLU A 76 -0.59 -4.55 -17.45
CA GLU A 76 -1.49 -5.20 -18.40
C GLU A 76 -2.74 -4.38 -18.72
N ARG A 77 -3.25 -3.61 -17.73
CA ARG A 77 -4.48 -2.84 -17.91
C ARG A 77 -4.27 -1.47 -18.54
N TYR A 78 -3.18 -0.78 -18.22
CA TYR A 78 -2.96 0.63 -18.60
C TYR A 78 -1.61 0.90 -19.28
N GLY A 79 -0.78 -0.13 -19.44
CA GLY A 79 0.51 -0.05 -20.10
C GLY A 79 0.40 -0.31 -21.60
N GLU A 80 1.25 0.36 -22.37
CA GLU A 80 1.35 0.09 -23.80
C GLU A 80 1.96 -1.30 -24.05
N PRO A 81 1.42 -2.10 -24.98
CA PRO A 81 2.02 -3.39 -25.34
C PRO A 81 3.45 -3.22 -25.87
N ILE A 82 4.38 -4.03 -25.37
CA ILE A 82 5.77 -4.06 -25.85
C ILE A 82 5.93 -5.23 -26.83
N CYS A 83 5.71 -6.46 -26.35
CA CYS A 83 5.86 -7.68 -27.14
C CYS A 83 5.22 -8.88 -26.44
N GLU A 84 5.08 -9.98 -27.17
CA GLU A 84 4.83 -11.30 -26.59
C GLU A 84 6.11 -12.13 -26.62
N TYR A 85 6.43 -12.78 -25.50
CA TYR A 85 7.58 -13.67 -25.39
C TYR A 85 7.24 -14.88 -24.53
N GLY A 86 7.39 -16.08 -25.10
CA GLY A 86 7.10 -17.34 -24.39
C GLY A 86 5.62 -17.50 -24.00
N GLY A 87 4.68 -17.01 -24.81
CA GLY A 87 3.24 -17.07 -24.52
C GLY A 87 2.76 -16.07 -23.46
N ARG A 88 3.61 -15.11 -23.06
CA ARG A 88 3.29 -14.03 -22.13
C ARG A 88 3.40 -12.69 -22.82
N ALA A 89 2.36 -11.87 -22.70
CA ALA A 89 2.37 -10.48 -23.14
C ALA A 89 3.08 -9.58 -22.12
N PHE A 90 3.97 -8.73 -22.60
CA PHE A 90 4.69 -7.73 -21.80
C PHE A 90 4.21 -6.34 -22.18
N HIS A 91 3.92 -5.54 -21.15
CA HIS A 91 3.43 -4.17 -21.29
C HIS A 91 4.39 -3.22 -20.55
N ALA A 92 4.52 -2.00 -21.06
CA ALA A 92 5.28 -0.95 -20.40
C ALA A 92 4.59 -0.52 -19.09
N PHE A 93 5.33 0.15 -18.21
CA PHE A 93 4.68 0.79 -17.07
C PHE A 93 3.77 1.92 -17.57
N PRO A 94 2.55 2.08 -17.02
CA PRO A 94 1.61 3.08 -17.52
C PRO A 94 2.12 4.51 -17.43
N THR A 95 1.72 5.34 -18.40
CA THR A 95 2.01 6.78 -18.35
C THR A 95 1.17 7.47 -17.26
N VAL A 96 1.63 8.64 -16.80
CA VAL A 96 0.86 9.48 -15.87
C VAL A 96 -0.52 9.80 -16.45
N SER A 97 -0.59 10.11 -17.74
CA SER A 97 -1.87 10.42 -18.42
C SER A 97 -2.83 9.23 -18.41
N ALA A 98 -2.34 8.01 -18.66
CA ALA A 98 -3.17 6.81 -18.62
C ALA A 98 -3.77 6.57 -17.23
N LEU A 99 -2.99 6.80 -16.17
CA LEU A 99 -3.44 6.63 -14.79
C LEU A 99 -4.28 7.81 -14.25
N ALA A 100 -4.26 8.96 -14.92
CA ALA A 100 -5.02 10.14 -14.50
C ALA A 100 -6.51 10.08 -14.90
N ALA A 101 -6.89 9.14 -15.78
CA ALA A 101 -8.26 9.01 -16.28
C ALA A 101 -9.30 8.79 -15.16
N ALA A 102 -10.55 9.14 -15.46
CA ALA A 102 -11.64 9.17 -14.47
C ALA A 102 -12.01 7.77 -13.94
N ASP A 103 -11.92 6.76 -14.80
CA ASP A 103 -12.32 5.37 -14.55
C ASP A 103 -11.25 4.52 -13.85
N VAL A 104 -10.03 5.05 -13.70
CA VAL A 104 -8.88 4.31 -13.14
C VAL A 104 -9.14 3.82 -11.71
N GLU A 105 -9.62 4.68 -10.81
CA GLU A 105 -9.87 4.26 -9.42
C GLU A 105 -10.95 3.14 -9.34
N PRO A 106 -12.16 3.29 -9.94
CA PRO A 106 -13.16 2.22 -9.96
C PRO A 106 -12.63 0.90 -10.53
N ALA A 107 -11.91 0.95 -11.66
CA ALA A 107 -11.37 -0.24 -12.30
C ALA A 107 -10.29 -0.92 -11.43
N LEU A 108 -9.37 -0.16 -10.83
CA LEU A 108 -8.36 -0.72 -9.91
C LEU A 108 -8.99 -1.34 -8.66
N ARG A 109 -10.10 -0.81 -8.17
CA ARG A 109 -10.85 -1.45 -7.06
C ARG A 109 -11.37 -2.83 -7.46
N GLN A 110 -11.89 -2.97 -8.68
CA GLN A 110 -12.34 -4.26 -9.21
C GLN A 110 -11.17 -5.24 -9.41
N LEU A 111 -9.97 -4.73 -9.71
CA LEU A 111 -8.74 -5.52 -9.84
C LEU A 111 -8.06 -5.86 -8.50
N GLY A 112 -8.68 -5.52 -7.36
CA GLY A 112 -8.19 -5.90 -6.04
C GLY A 112 -7.15 -4.96 -5.43
N PHE A 113 -7.01 -3.72 -5.92
CA PHE A 113 -6.07 -2.76 -5.33
C PHE A 113 -6.56 -2.18 -3.99
N GLY A 114 -7.81 -2.44 -3.62
CA GLY A 114 -8.40 -1.99 -2.36
C GLY A 114 -8.37 -0.47 -2.23
N TYR A 115 -7.92 0.04 -1.08
CA TYR A 115 -7.82 1.48 -0.84
C TYR A 115 -6.73 2.16 -1.68
N ARG A 116 -5.71 1.42 -2.15
CA ARG A 116 -4.60 1.96 -2.94
C ARG A 116 -5.03 2.44 -4.32
N ALA A 117 -6.15 1.91 -4.85
CA ALA A 117 -6.75 2.36 -6.10
C ALA A 117 -6.97 3.88 -6.12
N ARG A 118 -7.46 4.44 -5.01
CA ARG A 118 -7.65 5.88 -4.84
C ARG A 118 -6.33 6.64 -4.94
N PHE A 119 -5.29 6.15 -4.25
CA PHE A 119 -3.99 6.82 -4.21
C PHE A 119 -3.33 6.87 -5.58
N ILE A 120 -3.42 5.78 -6.35
CA ILE A 120 -2.87 5.71 -7.71
C ILE A 120 -3.55 6.74 -8.61
N GLY A 121 -4.88 6.71 -8.70
CA GLY A 121 -5.63 7.63 -9.57
C GLY A 121 -5.49 9.11 -9.15
N GLN A 122 -5.56 9.40 -7.84
CA GLN A 122 -5.42 10.78 -7.35
C GLN A 122 -3.99 11.31 -7.50
N THR A 123 -2.97 10.49 -7.24
CA THR A 123 -1.57 10.90 -7.44
C THR A 123 -1.28 11.15 -8.91
N ALA A 124 -1.77 10.31 -9.82
CA ALA A 124 -1.57 10.51 -11.26
C ALA A 124 -2.17 11.85 -11.75
N ARG A 125 -3.37 12.21 -11.26
CA ARG A 125 -3.98 13.53 -11.57
C ARG A 125 -3.17 14.69 -11.01
N GLN A 126 -2.76 14.61 -9.74
CA GLN A 126 -1.91 15.63 -9.13
C GLN A 126 -0.57 15.78 -9.85
N LEU A 127 0.02 14.68 -10.32
CA LEU A 127 1.23 14.71 -11.13
C LEU A 127 0.96 15.40 -12.47
N ALA A 128 -0.12 15.06 -13.18
CA ALA A 128 -0.49 15.70 -14.43
C ALA A 128 -0.65 17.23 -14.27
N GLU A 129 -1.32 17.69 -13.21
CA GLU A 129 -1.48 19.10 -12.88
C GLU A 129 -0.16 19.82 -12.57
N ARG A 130 0.83 19.08 -12.04
CA ARG A 130 2.16 19.60 -11.68
C ARG A 130 3.16 19.61 -12.83
N GLY A 131 2.78 19.15 -14.02
CA GLY A 131 3.68 19.04 -15.19
C GLY A 131 4.16 17.62 -15.49
N GLY A 132 3.53 16.61 -14.88
CA GLY A 132 3.72 15.20 -15.17
C GLY A 132 5.12 14.69 -14.85
N GLU A 133 5.66 13.88 -15.75
CA GLU A 133 7.00 13.28 -15.61
C GLU A 133 8.10 14.35 -15.51
N ALA A 134 7.98 15.47 -16.23
CA ALA A 134 8.97 16.53 -16.21
C ALA A 134 9.16 17.15 -14.81
N TRP A 135 8.07 17.26 -14.04
CA TRP A 135 8.13 17.73 -12.65
C TRP A 135 8.87 16.74 -11.76
N LEU A 136 8.60 15.44 -11.88
CA LEU A 136 9.31 14.39 -11.13
C LEU A 136 10.81 14.40 -11.46
N LEU A 137 11.16 14.52 -12.74
CA LEU A 137 12.55 14.59 -13.18
C LEU A 137 13.27 15.84 -12.68
N ALA A 138 12.57 16.97 -12.56
CA ALA A 138 13.14 18.20 -12.02
C ALA A 138 13.53 18.06 -10.53
N LEU A 139 12.81 17.24 -9.76
CA LEU A 139 13.12 16.99 -8.34
C LEU A 139 14.51 16.36 -8.15
N ARG A 140 15.07 15.65 -9.15
CA ARG A 140 16.45 15.13 -9.06
C ARG A 140 17.50 16.20 -8.79
N ARG A 141 17.22 17.46 -9.17
CA ARG A 141 18.12 18.60 -8.98
C ARG A 141 17.87 19.35 -7.67
N ALA A 142 16.79 19.03 -6.95
CA ALA A 142 16.46 19.68 -5.70
C ALA A 142 17.17 19.00 -4.52
N ALA A 143 17.25 19.72 -3.39
CA ALA A 143 17.81 19.15 -2.17
C ALA A 143 16.84 18.10 -1.58
N TYR A 144 17.39 17.08 -0.91
CA TYR A 144 16.61 16.01 -0.27
C TYR A 144 15.36 16.50 0.48
N ARG A 145 15.50 17.57 1.29
CA ARG A 145 14.40 18.09 2.10
C ARG A 145 13.24 18.62 1.25
N ASP A 146 13.55 19.27 0.13
CA ASP A 146 12.57 19.81 -0.79
C ASP A 146 11.90 18.69 -1.57
N CYS A 147 12.67 17.70 -2.06
CA CYS A 147 12.13 16.49 -2.69
C CYS A 147 11.15 15.77 -1.77
N HIS A 148 11.55 15.54 -0.51
CA HIS A 148 10.72 14.85 0.48
C HIS A 148 9.43 15.61 0.78
N ALA A 149 9.54 16.93 0.96
CA ALA A 149 8.39 17.79 1.24
C ALA A 149 7.40 17.82 0.06
N GLU A 150 7.89 17.98 -1.17
CA GLU A 150 7.07 18.00 -2.38
C GLU A 150 6.36 16.66 -2.62
N LEU A 151 7.07 15.54 -2.50
CA LEU A 151 6.48 14.21 -2.65
C LEU A 151 5.38 13.95 -1.64
N ARG A 152 5.52 14.42 -0.39
CA ARG A 152 4.50 14.25 0.67
C ARG A 152 3.22 15.04 0.44
N GLN A 153 3.20 15.96 -0.53
CA GLN A 153 1.96 16.63 -0.93
C GLN A 153 1.08 15.72 -1.80
N LEU A 154 1.64 14.62 -2.33
CA LEU A 154 0.92 13.65 -3.16
C LEU A 154 0.03 12.73 -2.32
N CYS A 155 -1.13 12.37 -2.88
CA CYS A 155 -2.12 11.55 -2.20
C CYS A 155 -1.57 10.14 -1.84
N GLY A 156 -1.56 9.81 -0.55
CA GLY A 156 -1.10 8.50 -0.08
C GLY A 156 0.42 8.37 0.03
N VAL A 157 1.18 9.45 -0.18
CA VAL A 157 2.63 9.48 -0.01
C VAL A 157 3.00 9.99 1.39
N GLY A 158 3.28 9.06 2.30
CA GLY A 158 3.82 9.36 3.64
C GLY A 158 5.35 9.47 3.64
N ALA A 159 5.93 9.75 4.82
CA ALA A 159 7.38 9.91 4.98
C ALA A 159 8.20 8.73 4.42
N LYS A 160 7.79 7.49 4.74
CA LYS A 160 8.45 6.27 4.24
C LYS A 160 8.43 6.18 2.71
N VAL A 161 7.28 6.43 2.10
CA VAL A 161 7.12 6.34 0.63
C VAL A 161 7.93 7.45 -0.04
N ALA A 162 7.89 8.68 0.48
CA ALA A 162 8.71 9.78 0.00
C ALA A 162 10.20 9.47 0.08
N ASP A 163 10.69 8.93 1.21
CA ASP A 163 12.09 8.51 1.34
C ASP A 163 12.45 7.38 0.37
N CYS A 164 11.54 6.41 0.14
CA CYS A 164 11.75 5.36 -0.85
C CYS A 164 11.97 5.94 -2.25
N VAL A 165 11.12 6.89 -2.66
CA VAL A 165 11.25 7.57 -3.96
C VAL A 165 12.51 8.41 -4.03
N CYS A 166 12.83 9.15 -2.96
CA CYS A 166 14.07 9.92 -2.85
C CYS A 166 15.32 9.05 -3.05
N LEU A 167 15.37 7.90 -2.35
CA LEU A 167 16.49 6.98 -2.36
C LEU A 167 16.65 6.25 -3.70
N MET A 168 15.56 5.72 -4.24
CA MET A 168 15.60 4.80 -5.39
C MET A 168 15.48 5.50 -6.74
N SER A 169 14.95 6.72 -6.79
CA SER A 169 14.59 7.38 -8.05
C SER A 169 15.04 8.83 -8.20
N LEU A 170 15.41 9.52 -7.10
CA LEU A 170 15.76 10.95 -7.12
C LEU A 170 17.19 11.27 -6.65
N ASP A 171 18.09 10.30 -6.72
CA ASP A 171 19.53 10.46 -6.45
C ASP A 171 19.89 10.91 -5.02
N GLN A 172 18.99 10.68 -4.05
CA GLN A 172 19.20 11.04 -2.64
C GLN A 172 19.73 9.85 -1.84
N ALA A 173 21.01 9.49 -2.00
CA ALA A 173 21.62 8.32 -1.35
C ALA A 173 21.60 8.32 0.19
N ALA A 174 21.39 9.49 0.80
CA ALA A 174 21.25 9.67 2.25
C ALA A 174 19.79 9.60 2.76
N ALA A 175 18.80 9.39 1.88
CA ALA A 175 17.41 9.16 2.28
C ALA A 175 17.27 7.78 2.94
N VAL A 176 16.60 7.71 4.09
CA VAL A 176 16.49 6.47 4.89
C VAL A 176 15.00 6.17 5.11
N PRO A 177 14.39 5.30 4.29
CA PRO A 177 12.99 4.92 4.47
C PRO A 177 12.82 4.09 5.74
N VAL A 178 12.14 4.60 6.77
CA VAL A 178 11.94 3.86 8.03
C VAL A 178 10.55 3.23 8.05
N ASP A 179 10.50 1.90 8.07
CA ASP A 179 9.28 1.15 8.36
C ASP A 179 9.36 0.47 9.74
N THR A 180 8.40 -0.40 10.03
CA THR A 180 8.36 -1.14 11.30
C THR A 180 9.55 -2.07 11.48
N HIS A 181 10.08 -2.68 10.41
CA HIS A 181 11.23 -3.57 10.49
C HIS A 181 12.51 -2.78 10.75
N VAL A 182 12.71 -1.68 10.04
CA VAL A 182 13.86 -0.78 10.23
C VAL A 182 13.82 -0.17 11.64
N HIS A 183 12.65 0.24 12.12
CA HIS A 183 12.48 0.71 13.50
C HIS A 183 12.86 -0.36 14.53
N GLN A 184 12.42 -1.61 14.34
CA GLN A 184 12.77 -2.71 15.23
C GLN A 184 14.26 -3.02 15.20
N LEU A 185 14.89 -3.01 14.02
CA LEU A 185 16.33 -3.20 13.85
C LEU A 185 17.11 -2.09 14.55
N ALA A 186 16.72 -0.83 14.33
CA ALA A 186 17.32 0.32 14.99
C ALA A 186 17.17 0.22 16.51
N ALA A 187 15.97 -0.09 17.02
CA ALA A 187 15.71 -0.26 18.44
C ALA A 187 16.52 -1.42 19.06
N ARG A 188 16.78 -2.47 18.29
CA ARG A 188 17.55 -3.62 18.76
C ARG A 188 19.05 -3.33 18.82
N HIS A 189 19.61 -2.68 17.80
CA HIS A 189 21.06 -2.62 17.60
C HIS A 189 21.69 -1.23 17.80
N TYR A 190 20.93 -0.16 17.66
CA TYR A 190 21.47 1.21 17.61
C TYR A 190 20.87 2.15 18.66
N LEU A 191 19.57 2.04 18.92
CA LEU A 191 18.78 2.97 19.75
C LEU A 191 17.92 2.20 20.78
N PRO A 192 18.52 1.60 21.83
CA PRO A 192 17.80 0.71 22.75
C PRO A 192 16.58 1.33 23.44
N HIS A 193 16.56 2.65 23.64
CA HIS A 193 15.41 3.35 24.24
C HIS A 193 14.16 3.35 23.35
N LEU A 194 14.30 3.09 22.05
CA LEU A 194 13.15 2.96 21.14
C LEU A 194 12.44 1.60 21.25
N ARG A 195 12.97 0.64 22.02
CA ARG A 195 12.33 -0.68 22.23
C ARG A 195 10.97 -0.58 22.93
N SER A 196 10.79 0.43 23.78
CA SER A 196 9.50 0.70 24.45
C SER A 196 8.49 1.42 23.54
N VAL A 197 8.95 1.99 22.42
CA VAL A 197 8.13 2.71 21.46
C VAL A 197 7.48 1.70 20.50
N LYS A 198 6.22 1.35 20.80
CA LYS A 198 5.45 0.35 20.04
C LYS A 198 4.92 0.85 18.69
N SER A 199 4.85 2.16 18.50
CA SER A 199 4.32 2.79 17.28
C SER A 199 5.36 3.72 16.65
N LEU A 200 5.51 3.64 15.33
CA LEU A 200 6.44 4.48 14.58
C LEU A 200 5.89 5.90 14.44
N THR A 201 6.15 6.73 15.44
CA THR A 201 5.82 8.16 15.43
C THR A 201 6.77 8.95 14.53
N ASP A 202 6.36 10.13 14.06
CA ASP A 202 7.21 11.04 13.29
C ASP A 202 8.52 11.43 14.01
N ARG A 203 8.52 11.41 15.34
CA ARG A 203 9.73 11.64 16.14
C ARG A 203 10.66 10.44 16.05
N ALA A 204 10.14 9.23 16.31
CA ALA A 204 10.92 8.00 16.23
C ALA A 204 11.46 7.75 14.81
N TYR A 205 10.64 8.01 13.79
CA TYR A 205 11.04 7.94 12.39
C TYR A 205 12.27 8.80 12.11
N ARG A 206 12.21 10.10 12.46
CA ARG A 206 13.32 11.04 12.25
C ARG A 206 14.55 10.65 13.03
N GLU A 207 14.39 10.22 14.28
CA GLU A 207 15.49 9.80 15.12
C GLU A 207 16.24 8.60 14.54
N VAL A 208 15.54 7.59 14.02
CA VAL A 208 16.15 6.44 13.33
C VAL A 208 16.86 6.89 12.06
N ALA A 209 16.19 7.66 11.20
CA ALA A 209 16.76 8.13 9.94
C ALA A 209 18.02 8.98 10.14
N ASP A 210 18.00 9.91 11.11
CA ASP A 210 19.12 10.78 11.40
C ASP A 210 20.27 10.03 12.08
N HIS A 211 19.96 9.02 12.91
CA HIS A 211 20.99 8.14 13.44
C HIS A 211 21.70 7.36 12.33
N PHE A 212 20.95 6.82 11.36
CA PHE A 212 21.54 6.07 10.24
C PHE A 212 22.39 6.99 9.37
N ARG A 213 21.94 8.22 9.09
CA ARG A 213 22.77 9.24 8.43
C ARG A 213 24.04 9.59 9.20
N LYS A 214 23.97 9.66 10.53
CA LYS A 214 25.16 9.91 11.38
C LYS A 214 26.17 8.78 11.31
N VAL A 215 25.70 7.52 11.27
CA VAL A 215 26.57 6.33 11.27
C VAL A 215 27.14 6.04 9.88
N PHE A 216 26.32 6.14 8.84
CA PHE A 216 26.65 5.69 7.48
C PHE A 216 26.93 6.84 6.50
N GLY A 217 26.78 8.09 6.93
CA GLY A 217 27.07 9.28 6.13
C GLY A 217 26.14 9.45 4.94
N ASP A 218 26.70 9.97 3.84
CA ASP A 218 25.96 10.35 2.63
C ASP A 218 25.35 9.18 1.85
N ARG A 219 25.67 7.94 2.25
CA ARG A 219 25.17 6.70 1.63
C ARG A 219 24.30 5.88 2.58
N ALA A 220 23.74 6.51 3.61
CA ALA A 220 22.97 5.82 4.63
C ALA A 220 21.80 4.99 4.09
N GLY A 221 21.11 5.45 3.05
CA GLY A 221 20.05 4.68 2.42
C GLY A 221 20.55 3.44 1.70
N TRP A 222 21.74 3.49 1.09
CA TRP A 222 22.35 2.31 0.47
C TRP A 222 22.86 1.33 1.51
N ALA A 223 23.48 1.82 2.59
CA ALA A 223 23.90 0.97 3.70
C ALA A 223 22.71 0.25 4.32
N GLN A 224 21.58 0.96 4.50
CA GLN A 224 20.34 0.39 5.00
C GLN A 224 19.82 -0.75 4.12
N ALA A 225 19.97 -0.70 2.80
CA ALA A 225 19.49 -1.75 1.90
C ALA A 225 20.21 -3.10 2.09
N LEU A 226 21.29 -3.14 2.86
CA LEU A 226 22.06 -4.34 3.19
C LEU A 226 21.76 -4.88 4.61
N LEU A 227 20.97 -4.16 5.42
CA LEU A 227 20.63 -4.50 6.81
C LEU A 227 19.33 -5.31 6.90
#